data_AF-A0A1Z5HDZ4-F1
#
_entry.id   AF-A0A1Z5HDZ4-F1
#
_cell.length_a   1.000
_cell.length_b   1.000
_cell.length_c   1.000
_cell.angle_alpha   90.00
_cell.angle_beta   90.00
_cell.angle_gamma   90.00
#
_symmetry.space_group_name_H-M   'P 1'
#
loop_
_entity.id
_entity.type
_entity.pdbx_description
1 polymer ?
#
loop_
_entity_poly.entity_id
_entity_poly.type
_entity_poly.pdbx_seq_one_letter_code
_entity_poly.pdbx_strand_id
1 'polypeptide(L)'
;MKNFKLLPLVAILATSPAVVHAKTLGRGITDNGKVSEGAFITDADWNNFLHVDNLWRTTYAILGNNHKRFNINERSAELVKGDVDTLKNTVFNLTGTLESLPNQVGDLSRLVTSNKLAATETFTSKLVTQNLKKDVVRNEKDIEKIETSITGVNTDLREVRNNLKGLDRIEAGMDSFQNSIDSMQNAINQIPEMVMPSDLDTSTSRGLITLKRCPNTLEVTWGICTYQAGDKGPAGGIVVSATEDGRHGLELSFKQSSSTFGCDGVAIATGASDAPGKGFTNAIANSACGKESLAMKSRLYEPNELTGWYIPSIAQLQSIHDNLDTLDLHIDEVYWSSSLVAGDEEVALAFDFMSNTSVQVNRSDTASVRFVRNF
;
A
#
# COMPACT_ATOMS: atom_id res chain seq x y z
N MET A 1 2.31 55.11 39.53
CA MET A 1 3.71 55.53 39.80
C MET A 1 4.10 56.46 38.66
N LYS A 2 4.11 57.78 38.90
CA LYS A 2 5.32 58.61 39.13
C LYS A 2 6.30 58.51 37.95
N ASN A 3 6.75 59.54 37.22
CA ASN A 3 6.76 61.02 37.34
C ASN A 3 7.06 61.58 35.93
N PHE A 4 6.34 62.59 35.42
CA PHE A 4 6.70 64.03 35.43
C PHE A 4 8.05 64.44 34.78
N LYS A 5 7.97 65.13 33.62
CA LYS A 5 8.46 66.51 33.30
C LYS A 5 8.16 66.81 31.80
N LEU A 6 7.17 67.65 31.42
CA LEU A 6 7.14 69.14 31.32
C LEU A 6 8.38 69.69 30.57
N LEU A 7 8.32 70.29 29.36
CA LEU A 7 7.60 71.47 28.83
C LEU A 7 7.94 71.64 27.31
N PRO A 8 7.43 72.62 26.53
CA PRO A 8 6.04 72.87 26.15
C PRO A 8 5.86 73.11 24.62
N LEU A 9 4.63 72.89 24.16
CA LEU A 9 4.15 73.25 22.85
C LEU A 9 3.78 74.75 22.81
N VAL A 10 4.04 75.36 21.65
CA VAL A 10 3.85 76.76 21.27
C VAL A 10 2.44 77.28 21.57
N ALA A 11 2.35 78.45 22.19
CA ALA A 11 1.20 79.34 22.10
C ALA A 11 1.70 80.78 21.88
N ILE A 12 1.41 81.30 20.70
CA ILE A 12 1.57 82.71 20.31
C ILE A 12 0.46 83.48 21.03
N LEU A 13 0.80 84.52 21.78
CA LEU A 13 -0.06 85.69 21.97
C LEU A 13 0.75 86.88 22.50
N ALA A 14 0.62 87.98 21.77
CA ALA A 14 1.30 89.24 21.95
C ALA A 14 0.76 90.01 23.17
N THR A 15 1.64 90.49 24.03
CA THR A 15 1.45 91.61 24.97
C THR A 15 2.85 92.16 25.22
N SER A 16 3.23 93.39 24.87
CA SER A 16 2.65 94.69 25.15
C SER A 16 3.37 95.76 24.29
N PRO A 17 3.08 97.08 24.38
CA PRO A 17 1.94 97.73 25.00
C PRO A 17 1.25 98.69 24.01
N ALA A 18 -0.08 98.77 24.06
CA ALA A 18 -0.82 99.83 23.40
C ALA A 18 -1.72 100.54 24.42
N VAL A 19 -1.39 101.84 24.64
CA VAL A 19 -2.28 102.93 25.06
C VAL A 19 -2.65 102.88 26.56
N VAL A 20 -2.45 103.95 27.36
CA VAL A 20 -3.32 105.13 27.39
C VAL A 20 -2.53 106.42 27.73
N HIS A 21 -2.64 107.38 26.81
CA HIS A 21 -2.47 108.80 27.10
C HIS A 21 -3.53 109.25 28.13
N ALA A 22 -3.12 109.64 29.34
CA ALA A 22 -3.89 110.55 30.18
C ALA A 22 -3.31 111.96 30.02
N LYS A 23 -3.89 112.67 29.07
CA LYS A 23 -3.61 114.05 28.73
C LYS A 23 -4.45 114.94 29.66
N THR A 24 -3.91 115.44 30.75
CA THR A 24 -4.48 116.59 31.46
C THR A 24 -3.88 117.88 30.90
N LEU A 25 -4.58 118.45 29.92
CA LEU A 25 -4.35 119.79 29.40
C LEU A 25 -4.74 120.83 30.46
N GLY A 26 -3.75 121.50 31.04
CA GLY A 26 -3.90 122.79 31.73
C GLY A 26 -3.27 123.90 30.90
N ARG A 27 -4.07 124.50 30.00
CA ARG A 27 -3.69 125.56 29.06
C ARG A 27 -3.35 126.87 29.80
N GLY A 28 -2.27 127.53 29.41
CA GLY A 28 -2.00 128.93 29.76
C GLY A 28 -0.69 129.42 29.14
N ILE A 29 -0.74 129.92 27.90
CA ILE A 29 0.37 130.56 27.20
C ILE A 29 0.57 131.97 27.76
N THR A 30 1.78 132.35 28.13
CA THR A 30 2.30 133.73 27.91
C THR A 30 3.84 133.74 27.82
N ASP A 31 4.32 134.39 26.76
CA ASP A 31 5.68 134.83 26.38
C ASP A 31 6.87 133.87 26.43
N ASN A 32 7.47 133.66 25.25
CA ASN A 32 8.80 133.10 25.00
C ASN A 32 9.00 131.57 25.12
N GLY A 33 8.01 130.78 24.72
CA GLY A 33 8.25 129.38 24.30
C GLY A 33 8.81 128.45 25.38
N LYS A 34 8.43 128.66 26.65
CA LYS A 34 8.79 127.77 27.77
C LYS A 34 7.57 127.48 28.61
N VAL A 35 7.29 126.21 28.85
CA VAL A 35 6.34 125.74 29.88
C VAL A 35 7.09 124.77 30.79
N SER A 36 6.92 124.97 32.10
CA SER A 36 7.35 124.08 33.17
C SER A 36 6.27 123.05 33.46
N GLU A 37 6.63 121.76 33.51
CA GLU A 37 5.79 120.73 34.11
C GLU A 37 6.64 119.79 34.97
N GLY A 38 6.18 119.57 36.21
CA GLY A 38 6.44 118.39 37.02
C GLY A 38 7.80 118.29 37.72
N ALA A 39 7.85 118.69 38.99
CA ALA A 39 8.94 118.34 39.89
C ALA A 39 8.96 116.82 40.15
N PHE A 40 10.11 116.16 39.98
CA PHE A 40 10.35 114.84 40.54
C PHE A 40 11.00 115.01 41.92
N ILE A 41 10.32 114.56 42.97
CA ILE A 41 10.92 114.37 44.29
C ILE A 41 11.79 113.13 44.22
N THR A 42 13.08 113.25 44.50
CA THR A 42 13.94 112.10 44.82
C THR A 42 13.91 111.90 46.32
N ASP A 43 13.46 110.73 46.77
CA ASP A 43 13.44 110.35 48.18
C ASP A 43 14.77 109.70 48.61
N ALA A 44 15.26 110.14 49.78
CA ALA A 44 16.25 109.58 50.73
C ALA A 44 17.71 109.35 50.22
N ASP A 45 18.79 109.78 50.89
CA ASP A 45 19.10 109.81 52.34
C ASP A 45 19.89 111.06 52.75
N TRP A 46 19.49 111.78 53.82
CA TRP A 46 20.38 112.34 54.87
C TRP A 46 19.52 112.76 56.07
N ASN A 47 19.83 112.28 57.28
CA ASN A 47 19.39 112.90 58.54
C ASN A 47 20.55 113.73 59.09
N ASN A 48 20.33 115.02 59.36
CA ASN A 48 21.09 115.76 60.36
C ASN A 48 20.21 116.84 61.00
N PHE A 49 20.08 116.76 62.32
CA PHE A 49 19.41 117.73 63.16
C PHE A 49 20.48 118.66 63.78
N LEU A 50 20.36 119.98 63.60
CA LEU A 50 21.15 120.99 64.32
C LEU A 50 20.19 121.94 65.03
N HIS A 51 20.49 122.21 66.30
CA HIS A 51 19.67 122.95 67.26
C HIS A 51 20.22 124.36 67.44
N VAL A 52 19.41 125.41 67.24
CA VAL A 52 19.66 126.77 67.75
C VAL A 52 18.33 127.38 68.23
N ASP A 53 18.32 127.90 69.47
CA ASP A 53 17.28 128.70 70.15
C ASP A 53 15.92 128.06 70.49
N ASN A 54 15.91 126.81 71.00
CA ASN A 54 14.72 126.18 71.61
C ASN A 54 13.46 126.02 70.73
N LEU A 55 13.56 126.16 69.40
CA LEU A 55 12.59 125.63 68.45
C LEU A 55 13.31 124.98 67.26
N TRP A 56 13.04 123.70 67.01
CA TRP A 56 13.55 122.96 65.85
C TRP A 56 12.91 123.49 64.55
N ARG A 57 13.70 123.85 63.52
CA ARG A 57 13.22 123.87 62.12
C ARG A 57 14.34 123.91 61.06
N THR A 58 14.06 123.22 59.96
CA THR A 58 14.97 122.66 58.95
C THR A 58 15.54 123.68 57.97
N THR A 59 16.86 123.59 57.68
CA THR A 59 17.52 124.31 56.58
C THR A 59 17.77 123.36 55.41
N TYR A 60 17.49 123.79 54.18
CA TYR A 60 17.96 123.11 52.96
C TYR A 60 19.08 123.94 52.32
N ALA A 61 20.19 123.29 51.99
CA ALA A 61 21.25 123.89 51.17
C ALA A 61 20.96 123.58 49.69
N ILE A 62 20.80 124.64 48.88
CA ILE A 62 20.78 124.52 47.43
C ILE A 62 22.23 124.40 46.96
N LEU A 63 22.69 123.19 46.65
CA LEU A 63 23.97 122.96 45.98
C LEU A 63 23.77 122.99 44.46
N GLY A 64 23.80 124.19 43.90
CA GLY A 64 24.04 124.43 42.47
C GLY A 64 22.87 124.16 41.52
N ASN A 65 22.40 125.22 40.84
CA ASN A 65 21.53 125.10 39.67
C ASN A 65 22.37 124.78 38.42
N ASN A 66 22.52 123.50 38.05
CA ASN A 66 22.98 123.10 36.73
C ASN A 66 21.79 122.99 35.76
N HIS A 67 21.42 124.10 35.13
CA HIS A 67 20.47 124.10 34.02
C HIS A 67 21.11 123.50 32.76
N LYS A 68 20.92 122.20 32.49
CA LYS A 68 21.10 121.66 31.13
C LYS A 68 19.83 121.92 30.31
N ARG A 69 19.89 122.88 29.40
CA ARG A 69 18.88 123.10 28.36
C ARG A 69 19.02 121.98 27.32
N PHE A 70 17.94 121.27 27.00
CA PHE A 70 17.92 120.33 25.87
C PHE A 70 16.90 120.82 24.83
N ASN A 71 17.31 120.81 23.57
CA ASN A 71 16.46 121.13 22.44
C ASN A 71 15.59 119.89 22.11
N ILE A 72 14.27 120.01 22.22
CA ILE A 72 13.32 118.89 22.03
C ILE A 72 13.47 118.24 20.65
N ASN A 73 13.88 119.02 19.64
CA ASN A 73 14.07 118.52 18.28
C ASN A 73 15.28 117.58 18.17
N GLU A 74 16.34 117.79 18.95
CA GLU A 74 17.56 116.96 18.91
C GLU A 74 17.35 115.60 19.57
N ARG A 75 16.70 115.56 20.74
CA ARG A 75 16.43 114.29 21.45
C ARG A 75 15.41 113.42 20.71
N SER A 76 14.45 114.04 20.03
CA SER A 76 13.50 113.33 19.16
C SER A 76 14.21 112.75 17.93
N ALA A 77 15.16 113.49 17.35
CA ALA A 77 15.95 113.02 16.22
C ALA A 77 16.90 111.87 16.59
N GLU A 78 17.51 111.88 17.79
CA GLU A 78 18.36 110.78 18.27
C GLU A 78 17.58 109.48 18.53
N LEU A 79 16.39 109.57 19.13
CA LEU A 79 15.51 108.41 19.34
C LEU A 79 15.05 107.81 18.01
N VAL A 80 14.58 108.65 17.08
CA VAL A 80 14.17 108.21 15.74
C VAL A 80 15.34 107.58 14.98
N LYS A 81 16.56 108.13 15.12
CA LYS A 81 17.76 107.55 14.51
C LYS A 81 18.10 106.18 15.09
N GLY A 82 17.99 106.01 16.41
CA GLY A 82 18.16 104.72 17.07
C GLY A 82 17.19 103.65 16.54
N ASP A 83 15.90 103.99 16.47
CA ASP A 83 14.87 103.09 15.93
C ASP A 83 15.11 102.76 14.45
N VAL A 84 15.53 103.74 13.65
CA VAL A 84 15.87 103.56 12.24
C VAL A 84 17.08 102.64 12.06
N ASP A 85 18.11 102.76 12.90
CA ASP A 85 19.30 101.91 12.82
C ASP A 85 18.99 100.48 13.30
N THR A 86 18.14 100.31 14.32
CA THR A 86 17.60 98.99 14.70
C THR A 86 16.81 98.37 13.56
N LEU A 87 15.89 99.11 12.94
CA LEU A 87 15.11 98.66 11.79
C LEU A 87 16.00 98.25 10.61
N LYS A 88 17.04 99.03 10.30
CA LYS A 88 18.00 98.68 9.24
C LYS A 88 18.72 97.37 9.51
N ASN A 89 19.17 97.15 10.75
CA ASN A 89 19.84 95.91 11.13
C ASN A 89 18.88 94.71 11.07
N THR A 90 17.64 94.88 11.50
CA THR A 90 16.60 93.84 11.38
C THR A 90 16.30 93.54 9.91
N VAL A 91 16.16 94.55 9.06
CA VAL A 91 15.94 94.38 7.62
C VAL A 91 17.13 93.67 6.98
N PHE A 92 18.37 94.05 7.31
CA PHE A 92 19.58 93.41 6.79
C PHE A 92 19.64 91.90 7.14
N ASN A 93 19.36 91.55 8.39
CA ASN A 93 19.31 90.15 8.83
C ASN A 93 18.18 89.36 8.16
N LEU A 94 17.01 89.97 7.99
CA LEU A 94 15.88 89.37 7.29
C LEU A 94 16.20 89.15 5.81
N THR A 95 16.85 90.10 5.14
CA THR A 95 17.29 89.98 3.74
C THR A 95 18.28 88.83 3.58
N GLY A 96 19.30 88.73 4.44
CA GLY A 96 20.24 87.59 4.40
C GLY A 96 19.57 86.24 4.63
N THR A 97 18.58 86.18 5.53
CA THR A 97 17.77 84.97 5.74
C THR A 97 16.94 84.64 4.50
N LEU A 98 16.31 85.64 3.88
CA LEU A 98 15.48 85.50 2.68
C LEU A 98 16.29 85.06 1.46
N GLU A 99 17.54 85.52 1.32
CA GLU A 99 18.47 85.10 0.26
C GLU A 99 18.93 83.64 0.40
N SER A 100 18.98 83.11 1.64
CA SER A 100 19.37 81.71 1.88
C SER A 100 18.25 80.68 1.67
N LEU A 101 16.99 81.10 1.78
CA LEU A 101 15.81 80.22 1.66
C LEU A 101 15.71 79.49 0.31
N PRO A 102 15.94 80.14 -0.85
CA PRO A 102 15.93 79.47 -2.15
C PRO A 102 16.92 78.29 -2.24
N ASN A 103 18.11 78.43 -1.66
CA ASN A 103 19.11 77.37 -1.64
C ASN A 103 18.64 76.19 -0.78
N GLN A 104 18.11 76.46 0.41
CA GLN A 104 17.55 75.41 1.29
C GLN A 104 16.37 74.68 0.64
N VAL A 105 15.48 75.41 -0.05
CA VAL A 105 14.36 74.83 -0.80
C VAL A 105 14.86 74.00 -1.98
N GLY A 106 15.90 74.46 -2.68
CA GLY A 106 16.55 73.71 -3.75
C GLY A 106 17.16 72.39 -3.25
N ASP A 107 17.85 72.42 -2.12
CA ASP A 107 18.44 71.24 -1.50
C ASP A 107 17.37 70.24 -1.03
N LEU A 108 16.31 70.73 -0.38
CA LEU A 108 15.14 69.92 0.00
C LEU A 108 14.49 69.26 -1.23
N SER A 109 14.28 70.02 -2.31
CA SER A 109 13.69 69.50 -3.55
C SER A 109 14.56 68.41 -4.18
N ARG A 110 15.89 68.59 -4.18
CA ARG A 110 16.84 67.56 -4.64
C ARG A 110 16.79 66.31 -3.77
N LEU A 111 16.77 66.48 -2.44
CA LEU A 111 16.74 65.37 -1.49
C LEU A 111 15.44 64.55 -1.62
N VAL A 112 14.30 65.23 -1.77
CA VAL A 112 12.99 64.60 -2.01
C VAL A 112 12.98 63.84 -3.33
N THR A 113 13.51 64.42 -4.40
CA THR A 113 13.54 63.79 -5.72
C THR A 113 14.44 62.55 -5.74
N SER A 114 15.66 62.65 -5.20
CA SER A 114 16.61 61.54 -5.12
C SER A 114 16.09 60.39 -4.25
N ASN A 115 15.49 60.68 -3.10
CA ASN A 115 14.95 59.64 -2.22
C ASN A 115 13.72 58.94 -2.85
N LYS A 116 12.84 59.70 -3.52
CA LYS A 116 11.67 59.12 -4.19
C LYS A 116 12.08 58.25 -5.37
N LEU A 117 13.05 58.67 -6.17
CA LEU A 117 13.52 57.92 -7.33
C LEU A 117 14.27 56.64 -6.91
N ALA A 118 15.24 56.75 -5.99
CA ALA A 118 16.04 55.61 -5.55
C ALA A 118 15.22 54.51 -4.86
N ALA A 119 14.24 54.88 -4.03
CA ALA A 119 13.34 53.92 -3.38
C ALA A 119 12.45 53.19 -4.40
N THR A 120 11.94 53.93 -5.40
CA THR A 120 11.04 53.38 -6.42
C THR A 120 11.78 52.44 -7.38
N GLU A 121 12.98 52.80 -7.82
CA GLU A 121 13.82 51.95 -8.67
C GLU A 121 14.26 50.68 -7.95
N THR A 122 14.64 50.78 -6.67
CA THR A 122 15.05 49.63 -5.87
C THR A 122 13.89 48.66 -5.63
N PHE A 123 12.70 49.18 -5.30
CA PHE A 123 11.50 48.36 -5.11
C PHE A 123 11.10 47.65 -6.41
N THR A 124 11.06 48.39 -7.52
CA THR A 124 10.72 47.85 -8.84
C THR A 124 11.71 46.78 -9.28
N SER A 125 13.01 47.04 -9.13
CA SER A 125 14.07 46.09 -9.48
C SER A 125 14.01 44.80 -8.65
N LYS A 126 13.80 44.88 -7.32
CA LYS A 126 13.64 43.70 -6.47
C LYS A 126 12.38 42.90 -6.82
N LEU A 127 11.25 43.57 -7.03
CA LEU A 127 9.99 42.92 -7.37
C LEU A 127 10.09 42.17 -8.71
N VAL A 128 10.55 42.84 -9.76
CA VAL A 128 10.66 42.29 -11.12
C VAL A 128 11.75 41.22 -11.21
N THR A 129 12.94 41.53 -10.70
CA THR A 129 14.13 40.70 -10.97
C THR A 129 14.28 39.55 -9.97
N GLN A 130 13.96 39.75 -8.69
CA GLN A 130 14.22 38.75 -7.66
C GLN A 130 13.01 37.87 -7.36
N ASN A 131 11.80 38.43 -7.31
CA ASN A 131 10.61 37.67 -6.92
C ASN A 131 9.90 37.10 -8.15
N LEU A 132 9.39 37.98 -9.02
CA LEU A 132 8.61 37.57 -10.20
C LEU A 132 9.40 36.62 -11.11
N LYS A 133 10.65 36.96 -11.45
CA LYS A 133 11.47 36.10 -12.30
C LYS A 133 11.72 34.71 -11.68
N LYS A 134 11.94 34.62 -10.36
CA LYS A 134 12.13 33.32 -9.70
C LYS A 134 10.86 32.49 -9.67
N ASP A 135 9.71 33.13 -9.48
CA ASP A 135 8.43 32.44 -9.47
C ASP A 135 8.03 31.97 -10.86
N VAL A 136 8.32 32.76 -11.91
CA VAL A 136 8.15 32.33 -13.31
C VAL A 136 8.99 31.10 -13.62
N VAL A 137 10.29 31.11 -13.28
CA VAL A 137 11.18 29.94 -13.50
C VAL A 137 10.71 28.71 -12.72
N ARG A 138 10.18 28.90 -11.49
CA ARG A 138 9.63 27.80 -10.71
C ARG A 138 8.38 27.22 -11.37
N ASN A 139 7.47 28.09 -11.82
CA ASN A 139 6.25 27.70 -12.50
C ASN A 139 6.54 26.98 -13.82
N GLU A 140 7.51 27.44 -14.61
CA GLU A 140 7.97 26.75 -15.83
C GLU A 140 8.41 25.31 -15.53
N LYS A 141 9.21 25.12 -14.48
CA LYS A 141 9.66 23.79 -14.07
C LYS A 141 8.52 22.90 -13.57
N ASP A 142 7.55 23.47 -12.86
CA ASP A 142 6.40 22.71 -12.38
C ASP A 142 5.43 22.37 -13.53
N ILE A 143 5.30 23.24 -14.54
CA ILE A 143 4.58 22.95 -15.79
C ILE A 143 5.24 21.78 -16.52
N GLU A 144 6.57 21.77 -16.68
CA GLU A 144 7.30 20.69 -17.36
C GLU A 144 7.09 19.32 -16.66
N LYS A 145 7.07 19.32 -15.32
CA LYS A 145 6.74 18.10 -14.55
C LYS A 145 5.31 17.64 -14.81
N ILE A 146 4.36 18.57 -14.84
CA ILE A 146 2.95 18.27 -15.11
C ILE A 146 2.80 17.68 -16.52
N GLU A 147 3.47 18.24 -17.53
CA GLU A 147 3.46 17.70 -18.90
C GLU A 147 4.00 16.27 -18.98
N THR A 148 5.09 16.01 -18.24
CA THR A 148 5.66 14.66 -18.13
C THR A 148 4.66 13.70 -17.47
N SER A 149 4.04 14.11 -16.36
CA SER A 149 3.01 13.29 -15.68
C SER A 149 1.80 13.03 -16.58
N ILE A 150 1.33 14.02 -17.35
CA ILE A 150 0.23 13.87 -18.31
C ILE A 150 0.59 12.85 -19.39
N THR A 151 1.83 12.89 -19.88
CA THR A 151 2.30 11.92 -20.89
C THR A 151 2.35 10.49 -20.34
N GLY A 152 2.78 10.33 -19.08
CA GLY A 152 2.71 9.06 -18.35
C GLY A 152 1.27 8.54 -18.25
N VAL A 153 0.36 9.36 -17.73
CA VAL A 153 -1.07 9.00 -17.58
C VAL A 153 -1.71 8.61 -18.92
N ASN A 154 -1.40 9.32 -20.01
CA ASN A 154 -1.89 8.96 -21.33
C ASN A 154 -1.40 7.59 -21.82
N THR A 155 -0.17 7.22 -21.46
CA THR A 155 0.40 5.90 -21.77
C THR A 155 -0.33 4.82 -20.98
N ASP A 156 -0.51 5.03 -19.67
CA ASP A 156 -1.22 4.10 -18.79
C ASP A 156 -2.67 3.90 -19.25
N LEU A 157 -3.37 4.98 -19.62
CA LEU A 157 -4.74 4.90 -20.14
C LEU A 157 -4.83 4.10 -21.45
N ARG A 158 -3.80 4.17 -22.30
CA ARG A 158 -3.73 3.38 -23.53
C ARG A 158 -3.55 1.89 -23.21
N GLU A 159 -2.75 1.56 -22.20
CA GLU A 159 -2.58 0.19 -21.75
C GLU A 159 -3.87 -0.37 -21.12
N VAL A 160 -4.51 0.40 -20.24
CA VAL A 160 -5.83 0.04 -19.67
C VAL A 160 -6.85 -0.23 -20.78
N ARG A 161 -6.91 0.63 -21.81
CA ARG A 161 -7.80 0.40 -22.96
C ARG A 161 -7.50 -0.90 -23.71
N ASN A 162 -6.23 -1.26 -23.86
CA ASN A 162 -5.84 -2.52 -24.51
C ASN A 162 -6.22 -3.73 -23.63
N ASN A 163 -6.04 -3.62 -22.32
CA ASN A 163 -6.45 -4.66 -21.37
C ASN A 163 -7.97 -4.86 -21.39
N LEU A 164 -8.76 -3.79 -21.48
CA LEU A 164 -10.22 -3.87 -21.64
C LEU A 164 -10.62 -4.63 -22.93
N LYS A 165 -9.94 -4.41 -24.06
CA LYS A 165 -10.16 -5.22 -25.29
C LYS A 165 -9.81 -6.70 -25.10
N GLY A 166 -8.90 -7.01 -24.18
CA GLY A 166 -8.61 -8.38 -23.78
C GLY A 166 -9.79 -9.05 -23.07
N LEU A 167 -10.58 -8.28 -22.31
CA LEU A 167 -11.80 -8.78 -21.66
C LEU A 167 -12.89 -9.13 -22.68
N ASP A 168 -13.07 -8.36 -23.75
CA ASP A 168 -14.03 -8.68 -24.83
C ASP A 168 -13.74 -10.05 -25.46
N ARG A 169 -12.47 -10.43 -25.56
CA ARG A 169 -12.07 -11.77 -26.06
C ARG A 169 -12.40 -12.87 -25.06
N ILE A 170 -12.33 -12.59 -23.77
CA ILE A 170 -12.72 -13.52 -22.72
C ILE A 170 -14.23 -13.74 -22.74
N GLU A 171 -15.02 -12.68 -22.93
CA GLU A 171 -16.48 -12.76 -23.09
C GLU A 171 -16.88 -13.64 -24.29
N ALA A 172 -16.27 -13.43 -25.46
CA ALA A 172 -16.49 -14.30 -26.61
C ALA A 172 -16.10 -15.78 -26.36
N GLY A 173 -15.05 -16.00 -25.55
CA GLY A 173 -14.67 -17.34 -25.10
C GLY A 173 -15.71 -17.97 -24.17
N MET A 174 -16.33 -17.19 -23.29
CA MET A 174 -17.40 -17.64 -22.40
C MET A 174 -18.65 -18.03 -23.17
N ASP A 175 -19.04 -17.28 -24.21
CA ASP A 175 -20.16 -17.66 -25.08
C ASP A 175 -19.92 -19.00 -25.77
N SER A 176 -18.71 -19.23 -26.29
CA SER A 176 -18.32 -20.50 -26.89
C SER A 176 -18.37 -21.66 -25.88
N PHE A 177 -17.98 -21.40 -24.63
CA PHE A 177 -18.05 -22.39 -23.56
C PHE A 177 -19.51 -22.73 -23.20
N GLN A 178 -20.38 -21.72 -23.10
CA GLN A 178 -21.79 -21.91 -22.84
C GLN A 178 -22.46 -22.75 -23.94
N ASN A 179 -22.19 -22.46 -25.21
CA ASN A 179 -22.68 -23.28 -26.33
C ASN A 179 -22.25 -24.75 -26.22
N SER A 180 -21.03 -25.01 -25.72
CA SER A 180 -20.54 -26.37 -25.50
C SER A 180 -21.26 -27.06 -24.34
N ILE A 181 -21.55 -26.33 -23.25
CA ILE A 181 -22.38 -26.82 -22.14
C ILE A 181 -23.77 -27.21 -22.64
N ASP A 182 -24.42 -26.35 -23.41
CA ASP A 182 -25.78 -26.59 -23.92
C ASP A 182 -25.81 -27.83 -24.83
N SER A 183 -24.77 -28.02 -25.66
CA SER A 183 -24.61 -29.22 -26.48
C SER A 183 -24.45 -30.48 -25.62
N MET A 184 -23.66 -30.43 -24.53
CA MET A 184 -23.50 -31.57 -23.62
C MET A 184 -24.79 -31.89 -22.87
N GLN A 185 -25.52 -30.87 -22.41
CA GLN A 185 -26.81 -31.06 -21.76
C GLN A 185 -27.84 -31.70 -22.70
N ASN A 186 -27.87 -31.26 -23.97
CA ASN A 186 -28.71 -31.89 -24.98
C ASN A 186 -28.34 -33.35 -25.22
N ALA A 187 -27.04 -33.68 -25.26
CA ALA A 187 -26.59 -35.06 -25.38
C ALA A 187 -27.02 -35.90 -24.17
N ILE A 188 -26.88 -35.37 -22.95
CA ILE A 188 -27.32 -36.03 -21.71
C ILE A 188 -28.83 -36.29 -21.73
N ASN A 189 -29.64 -35.31 -22.14
CA ASN A 189 -31.09 -35.45 -22.21
C ASN A 189 -31.54 -36.48 -23.27
N GLN A 190 -30.69 -36.81 -24.24
CA GLN A 190 -30.92 -37.84 -25.24
C GLN A 190 -30.44 -39.23 -24.81
N ILE A 191 -29.73 -39.35 -23.67
CA ILE A 191 -29.39 -40.65 -23.12
C ILE A 191 -30.70 -41.30 -22.65
N PRO A 192 -31.13 -42.42 -23.26
CA PRO A 192 -32.34 -43.09 -22.84
C PRO A 192 -32.21 -43.52 -21.38
N GLU A 193 -33.29 -43.36 -20.62
CA GLU A 193 -33.36 -43.82 -19.23
C GLU A 193 -33.06 -45.32 -19.22
N MET A 194 -31.96 -45.73 -18.58
CA MET A 194 -31.51 -47.12 -18.58
C MET A 194 -32.46 -47.95 -17.70
N VAL A 195 -33.44 -48.58 -18.33
CA VAL A 195 -34.30 -49.58 -17.69
C VAL A 195 -33.52 -50.88 -17.58
N MET A 196 -33.46 -51.44 -16.37
CA MET A 196 -32.91 -52.78 -16.14
C MET A 196 -33.65 -53.80 -17.04
N PRO A 197 -32.96 -54.62 -17.84
CA PRO A 197 -33.63 -55.59 -18.71
C PRO A 197 -34.52 -56.55 -17.91
N SER A 198 -35.77 -56.74 -18.34
CA SER A 198 -36.76 -57.63 -17.70
C SER A 198 -36.39 -59.11 -17.73
N ASP A 199 -35.48 -59.49 -18.63
CA ASP A 199 -35.16 -60.88 -18.96
C ASP A 199 -33.87 -61.37 -18.26
N LEU A 200 -33.37 -60.61 -17.27
CA LEU A 200 -32.22 -61.01 -16.48
C LEU A 200 -32.65 -62.12 -15.51
N ASP A 201 -32.28 -63.37 -15.81
CA ASP A 201 -32.51 -64.51 -14.93
C ASP A 201 -31.77 -64.33 -13.60
N THR A 202 -32.47 -63.77 -12.62
CA THR A 202 -31.96 -63.53 -11.26
C THR A 202 -31.70 -64.83 -10.49
N SER A 203 -32.04 -66.00 -11.05
CA SER A 203 -31.85 -67.29 -10.38
C SER A 203 -30.40 -67.80 -10.43
N THR A 204 -29.59 -67.32 -11.38
CA THR A 204 -28.17 -67.73 -11.53
C THR A 204 -27.15 -66.73 -11.00
N SER A 205 -27.54 -65.48 -10.74
CA SER A 205 -26.59 -64.41 -10.37
C SER A 205 -26.83 -63.93 -8.94
N ARG A 206 -26.16 -64.56 -7.97
CA ARG A 206 -25.97 -64.00 -6.60
C ARG A 206 -24.98 -62.81 -6.57
N GLY A 207 -24.93 -62.03 -7.64
CA GLY A 207 -24.00 -60.91 -7.81
C GLY A 207 -24.78 -59.63 -8.03
N LEU A 208 -24.36 -58.57 -7.34
CA LEU A 208 -24.85 -57.20 -7.52
C LEU A 208 -24.98 -56.88 -9.03
N ILE A 209 -26.20 -56.61 -9.50
CA ILE A 209 -26.42 -56.09 -10.85
C ILE A 209 -25.79 -54.70 -10.88
N THR A 210 -24.65 -54.58 -11.57
CA THR A 210 -23.87 -53.35 -11.67
C THR A 210 -23.64 -53.04 -13.15
N LEU A 211 -23.89 -51.79 -13.54
CA LEU A 211 -23.48 -51.28 -14.85
C LEU A 211 -21.96 -51.39 -14.95
N LYS A 212 -21.47 -52.23 -15.87
CA LYS A 212 -20.04 -52.40 -16.11
C LYS A 212 -19.71 -52.03 -17.55
N ARG A 213 -18.60 -51.32 -17.70
CA ARG A 213 -17.97 -51.12 -19.00
C ARG A 213 -17.09 -52.34 -19.30
N CYS A 214 -17.35 -53.02 -20.40
CA CYS A 214 -16.58 -54.22 -20.74
C CYS A 214 -15.19 -53.87 -21.28
N PRO A 215 -14.16 -54.70 -21.02
CA PRO A 215 -12.82 -54.49 -21.55
C PRO A 215 -12.84 -54.29 -23.06
N ASN A 216 -12.00 -53.40 -23.58
CA ASN A 216 -11.88 -53.06 -24.99
C ASN A 216 -13.16 -52.56 -25.68
N THR A 217 -14.20 -52.23 -24.92
CA THR A 217 -15.45 -51.66 -25.47
C THR A 217 -15.70 -50.26 -24.90
N LEU A 218 -16.51 -49.49 -25.62
CA LEU A 218 -17.15 -48.28 -25.10
C LEU A 218 -18.55 -48.57 -24.55
N GLU A 219 -18.98 -49.83 -24.60
CA GLU A 219 -20.31 -50.27 -24.22
C GLU A 219 -20.40 -50.46 -22.71
N VAL A 220 -21.48 -49.94 -22.14
CA VAL A 220 -21.86 -50.17 -20.75
C VAL A 220 -23.02 -51.16 -20.77
N THR A 221 -22.85 -52.31 -20.14
CA THR A 221 -23.86 -53.38 -20.16
C THR A 221 -24.33 -53.68 -18.74
N TRP A 222 -25.58 -54.15 -18.64
CA TRP A 222 -26.18 -54.67 -17.41
C TRP A 222 -25.85 -56.16 -17.17
N GLY A 223 -24.87 -56.71 -17.90
CA GLY A 223 -24.65 -58.15 -18.00
C GLY A 223 -23.19 -58.58 -17.85
N ILE A 224 -22.96 -59.86 -18.19
CA ILE A 224 -21.64 -60.50 -18.18
C ILE A 224 -20.86 -60.01 -19.40
N CYS A 225 -19.71 -59.37 -19.15
CA CYS A 225 -18.77 -59.01 -20.19
C CYS A 225 -18.14 -60.26 -20.82
N THR A 226 -17.79 -60.15 -22.10
CA THR A 226 -16.91 -61.12 -22.75
C THR A 226 -15.48 -60.64 -22.63
N TYR A 227 -14.57 -61.57 -22.38
CA TYR A 227 -13.16 -61.31 -22.13
C TYR A 227 -12.28 -62.08 -23.11
N GLN A 228 -11.10 -61.54 -23.39
CA GLN A 228 -10.01 -62.18 -24.12
C GLN A 228 -8.75 -62.20 -23.25
N ALA A 229 -7.77 -63.04 -23.60
CA ALA A 229 -6.49 -63.06 -22.92
C ALA A 229 -5.83 -61.67 -22.96
N GLY A 230 -5.27 -61.23 -21.82
CA GLY A 230 -4.69 -59.90 -21.65
C GLY A 230 -5.67 -58.84 -21.13
N ASP A 231 -6.99 -59.09 -21.20
CA ASP A 231 -7.99 -58.14 -20.70
C ASP A 231 -7.91 -57.95 -19.19
N LYS A 232 -8.42 -56.81 -18.72
CA LYS A 232 -8.75 -56.64 -17.31
C LYS A 232 -9.97 -57.48 -16.96
N GLY A 233 -9.77 -58.51 -16.14
CA GLY A 233 -10.78 -59.48 -15.77
C GLY A 233 -11.87 -58.94 -14.85
N PRO A 234 -12.91 -59.75 -14.57
CA PRO A 234 -14.07 -59.34 -13.79
C PRO A 234 -13.75 -58.96 -12.34
N ALA A 235 -12.71 -59.56 -11.74
CA ALA A 235 -12.21 -59.17 -10.41
C ALA A 235 -11.08 -58.13 -10.48
N GLY A 236 -10.77 -57.62 -11.67
CA GLY A 236 -9.79 -56.58 -11.91
C GLY A 236 -8.36 -57.07 -12.10
N GLY A 237 -8.15 -58.39 -12.15
CA GLY A 237 -6.90 -59.03 -12.51
C GLY A 237 -6.69 -59.07 -14.02
N ILE A 238 -5.80 -59.95 -14.47
CA ILE A 238 -5.46 -60.13 -15.89
C ILE A 238 -6.05 -61.45 -16.36
N VAL A 239 -6.84 -61.44 -17.43
CA VAL A 239 -7.40 -62.66 -18.01
C VAL A 239 -6.29 -63.44 -18.68
N VAL A 240 -6.01 -64.64 -18.16
CA VAL A 240 -4.99 -65.56 -18.71
C VAL A 240 -5.55 -66.30 -19.91
N SER A 241 -6.79 -66.79 -19.78
CA SER A 241 -7.50 -67.51 -20.83
C SER A 241 -8.99 -67.27 -20.69
N ALA A 242 -9.71 -67.34 -21.81
CA ALA A 242 -11.16 -67.26 -21.87
C ALA A 242 -11.72 -68.38 -22.74
N THR A 243 -12.94 -68.81 -22.47
CA THR A 243 -13.72 -69.72 -23.33
C THR A 243 -14.05 -69.04 -24.66
N GLU A 244 -14.50 -69.81 -25.64
CA GLU A 244 -14.82 -69.29 -26.99
C GLU A 244 -15.86 -68.17 -26.97
N ASP A 245 -16.82 -68.22 -26.04
CA ASP A 245 -17.83 -67.18 -25.84
C ASP A 245 -17.33 -65.99 -24.99
N GLY A 246 -16.09 -66.05 -24.48
CA GLY A 246 -15.47 -65.04 -23.63
C GLY A 246 -16.09 -64.89 -22.24
N ARG A 247 -17.08 -65.71 -21.87
CA ARG A 247 -17.85 -65.51 -20.62
C ARG A 247 -17.21 -66.18 -19.41
N HIS A 248 -16.38 -67.19 -19.64
CA HIS A 248 -15.70 -67.92 -18.61
C HIS A 248 -14.20 -67.95 -18.87
N GLY A 249 -13.41 -68.21 -17.84
CA GLY A 249 -11.96 -68.24 -18.03
C GLY A 249 -11.16 -68.32 -16.75
N LEU A 250 -9.86 -68.08 -16.89
CA LEU A 250 -8.91 -68.00 -15.79
C LEU A 250 -8.40 -66.56 -15.67
N GLU A 251 -8.54 -65.97 -14.49
CA GLU A 251 -8.07 -64.64 -14.15
C GLU A 251 -6.89 -64.75 -13.16
N LEU A 252 -5.82 -63.99 -13.41
CA LEU A 252 -4.61 -63.91 -12.60
C LEU A 252 -4.60 -62.63 -11.78
N SER A 253 -4.26 -62.73 -10.50
CA SER A 253 -4.10 -61.58 -9.63
C SER A 253 -2.84 -60.80 -9.97
N PHE A 254 -2.77 -59.54 -9.53
CA PHE A 254 -1.48 -58.85 -9.42
C PHE A 254 -0.55 -59.58 -8.44
N LYS A 255 0.76 -59.33 -8.54
CA LYS A 255 1.76 -59.89 -7.63
C LYS A 255 1.41 -59.51 -6.19
N GLN A 256 1.35 -60.50 -5.32
CA GLN A 256 1.17 -60.31 -3.88
C GLN A 256 2.54 -60.22 -3.19
N SER A 257 2.55 -59.81 -1.93
CA SER A 257 3.76 -59.92 -1.11
C SER A 257 4.22 -61.39 -1.04
N SER A 258 5.51 -61.62 -1.24
CA SER A 258 6.10 -62.95 -1.10
C SER A 258 5.79 -63.51 0.30
N SER A 259 5.57 -64.83 0.36
CA SER A 259 5.14 -65.51 1.57
C SER A 259 5.75 -66.90 1.60
N THR A 260 5.78 -67.50 2.79
CA THR A 260 5.94 -68.95 2.92
C THR A 260 4.70 -69.66 2.38
N PHE A 261 4.88 -70.91 1.95
CA PHE A 261 3.74 -71.79 1.61
C PHE A 261 2.90 -72.04 2.88
N GLY A 262 3.59 -72.21 4.01
CA GLY A 262 3.03 -72.65 5.28
C GLY A 262 2.78 -74.16 5.28
N CYS A 263 2.24 -74.69 6.38
CA CYS A 263 1.95 -76.12 6.48
C CYS A 263 3.18 -77.04 6.42
N ASP A 264 4.27 -76.59 7.03
CA ASP A 264 5.50 -77.36 7.18
C ASP A 264 5.30 -78.52 8.16
N GLY A 265 5.79 -79.72 7.81
CA GLY A 265 5.65 -80.94 8.63
C GLY A 265 4.21 -81.44 8.77
N VAL A 266 3.32 -81.08 7.84
CA VAL A 266 1.92 -81.52 7.85
C VAL A 266 1.61 -82.30 6.57
N ALA A 267 1.18 -83.55 6.74
CA ALA A 267 0.60 -84.37 5.69
C ALA A 267 -0.71 -83.73 5.14
N ILE A 268 -0.76 -83.53 3.83
CA ILE A 268 -1.93 -82.99 3.14
C ILE A 268 -2.45 -84.07 2.19
N ALA A 269 -3.68 -84.54 2.43
CA ALA A 269 -4.32 -85.50 1.55
C ALA A 269 -4.76 -84.83 0.26
N THR A 270 -4.14 -85.17 -0.87
CA THR A 270 -4.54 -84.71 -2.20
C THR A 270 -5.43 -85.76 -2.85
N GLY A 271 -6.74 -85.52 -2.86
CA GLY A 271 -7.66 -86.25 -3.73
C GLY A 271 -7.51 -85.80 -5.18
N ALA A 272 -7.84 -86.67 -6.15
CA ALA A 272 -8.02 -86.25 -7.53
C ALA A 272 -9.18 -85.24 -7.58
N SER A 273 -8.87 -83.98 -7.92
CA SER A 273 -9.86 -82.91 -8.08
C SER A 273 -9.98 -82.54 -9.56
N ASP A 274 -11.21 -82.35 -10.03
CA ASP A 274 -11.52 -81.92 -11.41
C ASP A 274 -10.98 -80.52 -11.75
N ALA A 275 -10.66 -79.73 -10.71
CA ALA A 275 -9.95 -78.46 -10.84
C ALA A 275 -8.67 -78.52 -9.98
N PRO A 276 -7.49 -78.85 -10.56
CA PRO A 276 -6.30 -79.18 -9.78
C PRO A 276 -5.85 -78.02 -8.85
N GLY A 277 -5.77 -76.78 -9.35
CA GLY A 277 -5.36 -75.64 -8.51
C GLY A 277 -6.31 -75.35 -7.35
N LYS A 278 -7.61 -75.21 -7.65
CA LYS A 278 -8.64 -74.89 -6.66
C LYS A 278 -8.85 -76.03 -5.65
N GLY A 279 -8.88 -77.26 -6.14
CA GLY A 279 -9.03 -78.46 -5.31
C GLY A 279 -7.88 -78.64 -4.33
N PHE A 280 -6.63 -78.53 -4.81
CA PHE A 280 -5.47 -78.62 -3.93
C PHE A 280 -5.41 -77.46 -2.94
N THR A 281 -5.70 -76.23 -3.37
CA THR A 281 -5.79 -75.09 -2.45
C THR A 281 -6.81 -75.34 -1.35
N ASN A 282 -7.99 -75.88 -1.68
CA ASN A 282 -8.99 -76.24 -0.67
C ASN A 282 -8.51 -77.35 0.27
N ALA A 283 -7.82 -78.37 -0.24
CA ALA A 283 -7.25 -79.44 0.57
C ALA A 283 -6.20 -78.90 1.56
N ILE A 284 -5.32 -78.01 1.11
CA ILE A 284 -4.32 -77.33 1.94
C ILE A 284 -5.00 -76.43 2.97
N ALA A 285 -6.01 -75.64 2.57
CA ALA A 285 -6.71 -74.74 3.49
C ALA A 285 -7.50 -75.48 4.58
N ASN A 286 -7.89 -76.73 4.33
CA ASN A 286 -8.68 -77.56 5.25
C ASN A 286 -7.83 -78.54 6.08
N SER A 287 -6.52 -78.62 5.87
CA SER A 287 -5.63 -79.44 6.70
C SER A 287 -5.17 -78.66 7.95
N ALA A 288 -4.33 -79.28 8.78
CA ALA A 288 -3.90 -78.73 10.06
C ALA A 288 -2.88 -77.57 9.96
N CYS A 289 -2.74 -76.92 8.80
CA CYS A 289 -1.76 -75.86 8.53
C CYS A 289 -1.95 -74.57 9.34
N GLY A 290 -3.11 -74.38 9.96
CA GLY A 290 -3.49 -73.11 10.59
C GLY A 290 -3.89 -72.02 9.58
N LYS A 291 -4.28 -70.85 10.12
CA LYS A 291 -4.86 -69.73 9.35
C LYS A 291 -3.84 -68.91 8.56
N GLU A 292 -2.55 -69.09 8.81
CA GLU A 292 -1.47 -68.31 8.17
C GLU A 292 -0.94 -68.96 6.87
N SER A 293 -1.46 -70.13 6.50
CA SER A 293 -1.07 -70.80 5.26
C SER A 293 -1.41 -69.95 4.03
N LEU A 294 -0.60 -70.08 2.98
CA LEU A 294 -0.83 -69.40 1.71
C LEU A 294 -2.22 -69.72 1.13
N ALA A 295 -2.70 -70.95 1.37
CA ALA A 295 -4.01 -71.39 0.92
C ALA A 295 -5.13 -70.61 1.62
N MET A 296 -5.02 -70.38 2.94
CA MET A 296 -5.98 -69.55 3.67
C MET A 296 -5.91 -68.08 3.21
N LYS A 297 -4.70 -67.55 2.99
CA LYS A 297 -4.53 -66.18 2.44
C LYS A 297 -5.23 -66.01 1.09
N SER A 298 -5.14 -67.00 0.21
CA SER A 298 -5.83 -66.96 -1.09
C SER A 298 -7.35 -66.93 -0.95
N ARG A 299 -7.92 -67.61 0.06
CA ARG A 299 -9.37 -67.62 0.33
C ARG A 299 -9.89 -66.32 0.89
N LEU A 300 -9.04 -65.57 1.59
CA LEU A 300 -9.35 -64.25 2.16
C LEU A 300 -9.03 -63.10 1.19
N TYR A 301 -8.44 -63.40 0.04
CA TYR A 301 -8.14 -62.42 -0.98
C TYR A 301 -9.43 -62.08 -1.75
N GLU A 302 -9.94 -60.87 -1.54
CA GLU A 302 -11.23 -60.42 -2.08
C GLU A 302 -11.14 -59.05 -2.76
N PRO A 303 -10.29 -58.88 -3.80
CA PRO A 303 -10.27 -57.65 -4.59
C PRO A 303 -11.65 -57.41 -5.21
N ASN A 304 -12.15 -56.17 -5.10
CA ASN A 304 -13.46 -55.77 -5.63
C ASN A 304 -14.62 -56.65 -5.14
N GLU A 305 -14.55 -57.12 -3.89
CA GLU A 305 -15.59 -57.96 -3.24
C GLU A 305 -15.82 -59.32 -3.93
N LEU A 306 -14.90 -59.73 -4.81
CA LEU A 306 -14.99 -61.00 -5.52
C LEU A 306 -14.10 -62.06 -4.88
N THR A 307 -14.76 -63.12 -4.40
CA THR A 307 -14.14 -64.26 -3.72
C THR A 307 -13.81 -65.38 -4.72
N GLY A 308 -13.14 -66.44 -4.22
CA GLY A 308 -12.89 -67.66 -4.99
C GLY A 308 -11.51 -67.74 -5.63
N TRP A 309 -10.58 -66.89 -5.19
CA TRP A 309 -9.17 -66.98 -5.53
C TRP A 309 -8.50 -68.19 -4.88
N TYR A 310 -7.52 -68.76 -5.57
CA TYR A 310 -6.78 -69.93 -5.13
C TYR A 310 -5.33 -69.91 -5.63
N ILE A 311 -4.48 -70.77 -5.07
CA ILE A 311 -3.08 -70.91 -5.51
C ILE A 311 -3.08 -71.69 -6.84
N PRO A 312 -2.45 -71.18 -7.91
CA PRO A 312 -2.40 -71.89 -9.19
C PRO A 312 -1.67 -73.23 -9.08
N SER A 313 -2.06 -74.23 -9.85
CA SER A 313 -1.27 -75.46 -10.00
C SER A 313 -0.05 -75.23 -10.90
N ILE A 314 0.91 -76.17 -10.91
CA ILE A 314 2.04 -76.15 -11.87
C ILE A 314 1.56 -76.05 -13.31
N ALA A 315 0.52 -76.79 -13.69
CA ALA A 315 -0.03 -76.72 -15.05
C ALA A 315 -0.63 -75.34 -15.39
N GLN A 316 -1.23 -74.66 -14.40
CA GLN A 316 -1.75 -73.31 -14.59
C GLN A 316 -0.62 -72.28 -14.68
N LEU A 317 0.43 -72.40 -13.86
CA LEU A 317 1.63 -71.56 -13.96
C LEU A 317 2.35 -71.75 -15.30
N GLN A 318 2.46 -72.99 -15.78
CA GLN A 318 2.96 -73.30 -17.11
C GLN A 318 2.12 -72.60 -18.19
N SER A 319 0.79 -72.69 -18.11
CA SER A 319 -0.10 -72.01 -19.07
C SER A 319 0.05 -70.49 -19.03
N ILE A 320 0.33 -69.89 -17.86
CA ILE A 320 0.62 -68.45 -17.75
C ILE A 320 1.96 -68.13 -18.41
N HIS A 321 2.99 -68.93 -18.12
CA HIS A 321 4.32 -68.78 -18.72
C HIS A 321 4.27 -68.83 -20.25
N ASP A 322 3.55 -69.80 -20.81
CA ASP A 322 3.43 -69.98 -22.26
C ASP A 322 2.70 -68.82 -22.97
N ASN A 323 2.02 -67.94 -22.21
CA ASN A 323 1.25 -66.81 -22.73
C ASN A 323 1.78 -65.43 -22.29
N LEU A 324 2.95 -65.34 -21.64
CA LEU A 324 3.46 -64.08 -21.08
C LEU A 324 3.44 -62.90 -22.07
N ASP A 325 3.86 -63.14 -23.32
CA ASP A 325 3.86 -62.11 -24.38
C ASP A 325 2.45 -61.61 -24.70
N THR A 326 1.46 -62.52 -24.73
CA THR A 326 0.06 -62.16 -24.99
C THR A 326 -0.54 -61.38 -23.84
N LEU A 327 -0.10 -61.67 -22.60
CA LEU A 327 -0.57 -61.03 -21.39
C LEU A 327 0.13 -59.71 -21.07
N ASP A 328 1.15 -59.33 -21.85
CA ASP A 328 2.05 -58.20 -21.58
C ASP A 328 2.64 -58.26 -20.16
N LEU A 329 3.05 -59.47 -19.75
CA LEU A 329 3.59 -59.75 -18.42
C LEU A 329 5.06 -60.12 -18.48
N HIS A 330 5.87 -59.45 -17.67
CA HIS A 330 7.25 -59.84 -17.41
C HIS A 330 7.34 -60.51 -16.02
N ILE A 331 7.62 -61.81 -16.00
CA ILE A 331 7.72 -62.62 -14.79
C ILE A 331 9.00 -63.46 -14.88
N ASP A 332 9.90 -63.30 -13.91
CA ASP A 332 11.25 -63.88 -13.88
C ASP A 332 11.62 -64.44 -12.49
N GLU A 333 10.62 -64.85 -11.71
CA GLU A 333 10.82 -65.35 -10.34
C GLU A 333 10.18 -66.74 -10.15
N VAL A 334 10.47 -67.35 -9.00
CA VAL A 334 9.85 -68.60 -8.56
C VAL A 334 8.52 -68.32 -7.86
N TYR A 335 7.42 -68.88 -8.36
CA TYR A 335 6.08 -68.73 -7.81
C TYR A 335 5.58 -70.00 -7.15
N TRP A 336 4.94 -69.84 -5.98
CA TRP A 336 4.27 -70.96 -5.32
C TRP A 336 3.17 -71.55 -6.19
N SER A 337 3.11 -72.88 -6.20
CA SER A 337 2.00 -73.63 -6.79
C SER A 337 1.26 -74.42 -5.72
N SER A 338 -0.01 -74.75 -5.96
CA SER A 338 -0.77 -75.63 -5.07
C SER A 338 -0.36 -77.11 -5.17
N SER A 339 0.56 -77.46 -6.08
CA SER A 339 0.99 -78.83 -6.29
C SER A 339 1.97 -79.26 -5.20
N LEU A 340 1.79 -80.47 -4.69
CA LEU A 340 2.61 -81.04 -3.62
C LEU A 340 3.52 -82.14 -4.14
N VAL A 341 4.62 -82.38 -3.43
CA VAL A 341 5.49 -83.55 -3.65
C VAL A 341 4.88 -84.74 -2.92
N ALA A 342 4.67 -85.85 -3.64
CA ALA A 342 4.05 -87.03 -3.06
C ALA A 342 4.94 -87.64 -1.97
N GLY A 343 4.40 -87.80 -0.76
CA GLY A 343 5.10 -88.39 0.38
C GLY A 343 6.07 -87.45 1.10
N ASP A 344 6.06 -86.15 0.77
CA ASP A 344 6.91 -85.15 1.41
C ASP A 344 6.06 -84.07 2.10
N GLU A 345 6.35 -83.82 3.38
CA GLU A 345 5.61 -82.90 4.25
C GLU A 345 6.34 -81.56 4.46
N GLU A 346 7.62 -81.48 4.06
CA GLU A 346 8.48 -80.31 4.24
C GLU A 346 8.58 -79.48 2.95
N VAL A 347 8.39 -80.12 1.79
CA VAL A 347 8.57 -79.50 0.47
C VAL A 347 7.23 -79.36 -0.27
N ALA A 348 7.13 -78.31 -1.08
CA ALA A 348 6.06 -78.13 -2.07
C ALA A 348 6.66 -77.80 -3.45
N LEU A 349 5.84 -77.94 -4.49
CA LEU A 349 6.27 -77.55 -5.84
C LEU A 349 6.02 -76.06 -6.05
N ALA A 350 7.03 -75.39 -6.57
CA ALA A 350 6.94 -74.04 -7.11
C ALA A 350 7.29 -74.09 -8.60
N PHE A 351 7.01 -73.01 -9.33
CA PHE A 351 7.34 -72.89 -10.74
C PHE A 351 8.33 -71.76 -10.95
N ASP A 352 9.47 -72.06 -11.54
CA ASP A 352 10.48 -71.09 -11.90
C ASP A 352 10.21 -70.59 -13.33
N PHE A 353 9.78 -69.32 -13.44
CA PHE A 353 9.48 -68.70 -14.73
C PHE A 353 10.73 -68.43 -15.58
N MET A 354 11.94 -68.33 -14.99
CA MET A 354 13.16 -68.15 -15.78
C MET A 354 13.59 -69.44 -16.48
N SER A 355 13.49 -70.56 -15.76
CA SER A 355 13.90 -71.86 -16.30
C SER A 355 12.77 -72.63 -16.99
N ASN A 356 11.52 -72.15 -16.86
CA ASN A 356 10.33 -72.82 -17.38
C ASN A 356 10.18 -74.26 -16.82
N THR A 357 10.43 -74.43 -15.52
CA THR A 357 10.40 -75.74 -14.85
C THR A 357 9.78 -75.69 -13.47
N SER A 358 9.23 -76.82 -13.02
CA SER A 358 8.83 -76.99 -11.62
C SER A 358 10.04 -77.26 -10.74
N VAL A 359 10.14 -76.58 -9.61
CA VAL A 359 11.20 -76.73 -8.61
C VAL A 359 10.60 -77.12 -7.27
N GLN A 360 11.41 -77.77 -6.43
CA GLN A 360 11.07 -78.13 -5.07
C GLN A 360 11.58 -77.05 -4.12
N VAL A 361 10.71 -76.54 -3.24
CA VAL A 361 11.05 -75.48 -2.28
C VAL A 361 10.49 -75.86 -0.91
N ASN A 362 11.25 -75.62 0.16
CA ASN A 362 10.75 -75.88 1.52
C ASN A 362 9.55 -74.98 1.81
N ARG A 363 8.53 -75.54 2.44
CA ARG A 363 7.28 -74.82 2.76
C ARG A 363 7.49 -73.66 3.73
N SER A 364 8.58 -73.69 4.47
CA SER A 364 9.05 -72.65 5.39
C SER A 364 9.85 -71.53 4.71
N ASP A 365 10.33 -71.73 3.47
CA ASP A 365 11.01 -70.71 2.70
C ASP A 365 10.01 -69.75 2.03
N THR A 366 10.45 -68.55 1.67
CA THR A 366 9.62 -67.55 1.00
C THR A 366 9.75 -67.62 -0.52
N ALA A 367 8.62 -67.58 -1.23
CA ALA A 367 8.60 -67.44 -2.69
C ALA A 367 7.51 -66.45 -3.14
N SER A 368 7.52 -66.10 -4.42
CA SER A 368 6.56 -65.14 -4.99
C SER A 368 5.16 -65.72 -5.09
N VAL A 369 4.16 -64.84 -4.98
CA VAL A 369 2.76 -65.22 -4.88
C VAL A 369 1.93 -64.48 -5.91
N ARG A 370 1.15 -65.25 -6.66
CA ARG A 370 -0.03 -64.80 -7.42
C ARG A 370 -1.14 -65.81 -7.20
N PHE A 371 -2.37 -65.34 -7.19
CA PHE A 371 -3.54 -66.18 -7.13
C PHE A 371 -4.22 -66.20 -8.49
N VAL A 372 -4.99 -67.25 -8.73
CA VAL A 372 -5.85 -67.36 -9.89
C VAL A 372 -7.28 -67.62 -9.47
N ARG A 373 -8.23 -67.28 -10.34
CA ARG A 373 -9.66 -67.46 -10.11
C ARG A 373 -10.32 -67.86 -11.42
N ASN A 374 -11.28 -68.78 -11.36
CA ASN A 374 -12.17 -69.02 -12.48
C ASN A 374 -13.29 -67.98 -12.46
N PHE A 375 -13.63 -67.44 -13.62
CA PHE A 375 -14.81 -66.60 -13.79
C PHE A 375 -15.80 -67.22 -14.77
#